data_AF-A0A0F7VSD1-F1
#
_entry.id   AF-A0A0F7VSD1-F1
#
_cell.length_a   1.000
_cell.length_b   1.000
_cell.length_c   1.000
_cell.angle_alpha   90.00
_cell.angle_beta   90.00
_cell.angle_gamma   90.00
#
_symmetry.space_group_name_H-M   'P 1'
#
loop_
_entity.id
_entity.type
_entity.pdbx_description
1 polymer ?
#
loop_
_entity_poly.entity_id
_entity_poly.type
_entity_poly.pdbx_seq_one_letter_code
_entity_poly.pdbx_strand_id
1 'polypeptide(L)'
;MSPAAPSLARRPGSIGPIRVQQLVGFELAAAVVLIGWLLRPIGLTVGIVLAVPLVLAGLLRRRGRPLPEWFTTARALRDRRKRNAEPVPPGTDPGFAPAVECDPALRTYAFHDREQREIGMVGDGTFLTALVQVQAADIPLRPAHGSRDIPLDLIQGLLEVDDIRLASVQVVQHTQPAPAPHLPPQAMAVRSYGPLQAQSMTPGLRLTWVALKLDPELCPEAVAARGGGMQGARRALQRVADQLASRLMGAGLQAKVLSESEVVAAIATSSCVNPLATTGSAALDGSRSTRRTAETSRAWRCDDRWHTTYWISRWPQLGGGAPALPQLVGALTSSPALASTFSLTISKRRGRVLALSGHVRLTGRGENGLDEAVQHLERAASAFKIGLVRLDREQLPGVLATLPLGGTR
;
A
#
# COMPACT_ATOMS: atom_id res chain seq x y z
N MET A 1 -19.56 -20.49 -16.73
CA MET A 1 -18.10 -20.40 -16.47
C MET A 1 -17.91 -19.95 -15.04
N SER A 2 -17.39 -20.80 -14.15
CA SER A 2 -17.18 -20.42 -12.74
C SER A 2 -16.09 -19.34 -12.65
N PRO A 3 -16.29 -18.23 -11.93
CA PRO A 3 -15.27 -17.21 -11.76
C PRO A 3 -14.07 -17.83 -11.00
N ALA A 4 -12.87 -17.71 -11.56
CA ALA A 4 -11.65 -18.16 -10.89
C ALA A 4 -11.50 -17.42 -9.56
N ALA A 5 -11.44 -18.15 -8.45
CA ALA A 5 -11.29 -17.55 -7.14
C ALA A 5 -9.97 -16.76 -7.08
N PRO A 6 -9.99 -15.47 -6.71
CA PRO A 6 -8.76 -14.68 -6.62
C PRO A 6 -7.83 -15.29 -5.57
N SER A 7 -6.55 -15.45 -5.92
CA SER A 7 -5.53 -15.91 -4.98
C SER A 7 -4.98 -14.72 -4.22
N LEU A 8 -4.81 -14.85 -2.91
CA LEU A 8 -4.16 -13.81 -2.13
C LEU A 8 -2.67 -13.75 -2.51
N ALA A 9 -2.20 -12.55 -2.82
CA ALA A 9 -0.79 -12.31 -3.02
C ALA A 9 -0.04 -12.73 -1.75
N ARG A 10 1.10 -13.43 -1.89
CA ARG A 10 1.95 -13.72 -0.74
C ARG A 10 2.46 -12.40 -0.17
N ARG A 11 2.63 -12.35 1.15
CA ARG A 11 3.28 -11.23 1.81
C ARG A 11 4.62 -10.93 1.10
N PRO A 12 4.85 -9.67 0.66
CA PRO A 12 6.14 -9.26 0.12
C PRO A 12 7.26 -9.63 1.11
N GLY A 13 8.33 -10.27 0.65
CA GLY A 13 9.45 -10.68 1.49
C GLY A 13 9.31 -12.01 2.26
N SER A 14 8.18 -12.74 2.12
CA SER A 14 8.07 -14.08 2.72
C SER A 14 8.82 -15.14 1.90
N ILE A 15 9.99 -15.57 2.41
CA ILE A 15 10.76 -16.68 1.84
C ILE A 15 10.06 -18.00 2.21
N GLY A 16 9.13 -18.44 1.37
CA GLY A 16 8.53 -19.78 1.44
C GLY A 16 7.66 -20.06 2.68
N PRO A 17 6.97 -21.22 2.71
CA PRO A 17 6.29 -21.66 3.92
C PRO A 17 7.35 -21.99 4.98
N ILE A 18 7.29 -21.28 6.10
CA ILE A 18 8.15 -21.32 7.31
C ILE A 18 8.52 -22.75 7.74
N ARG A 19 7.64 -23.71 7.48
CA ARG A 19 7.86 -25.13 7.75
C ARG A 19 9.10 -25.68 7.03
N VAL A 20 9.42 -25.19 5.84
CA VAL A 20 10.54 -25.71 5.04
C VAL A 20 11.88 -25.32 5.66
N GLN A 21 12.10 -24.05 5.99
CA GLN A 21 13.36 -23.61 6.61
C GLN A 21 13.58 -24.22 7.99
N GLN A 22 12.51 -24.33 8.80
CA GLN A 22 12.58 -25.01 10.09
C GLN A 22 12.87 -26.50 9.93
N LEU A 23 12.21 -27.17 8.98
CA LEU A 23 12.46 -28.57 8.66
C LEU A 23 13.91 -28.79 8.22
N VAL A 24 14.42 -27.98 7.30
CA VAL A 24 15.83 -28.05 6.87
C VAL A 24 16.77 -27.82 8.06
N GLY A 25 16.47 -26.87 8.96
CA GLY A 25 17.27 -26.64 10.17
C GLY A 25 17.30 -27.87 11.10
N PHE A 26 16.16 -28.54 11.27
CA PHE A 26 16.07 -29.78 12.05
C PHE A 26 16.76 -30.95 11.34
N GLU A 27 16.63 -31.09 10.03
CA GLU A 27 17.33 -32.09 9.21
C GLU A 27 18.84 -31.90 9.29
N LEU A 28 19.33 -30.66 9.21
CA LEU A 28 20.76 -30.34 9.34
C LEU A 28 21.27 -30.66 10.75
N ALA A 29 20.50 -30.35 11.78
CA ALA A 29 20.83 -30.68 13.17
C ALA A 29 20.92 -32.21 13.38
N ALA A 30 19.96 -32.96 12.84
CA ALA A 30 20.00 -34.43 12.85
C ALA A 30 21.22 -34.98 12.09
N ALA A 31 21.54 -34.44 10.91
CA ALA A 31 22.69 -34.86 10.12
C ALA A 31 24.02 -34.60 10.86
N VAL A 32 24.16 -33.44 11.51
CA VAL A 32 25.37 -33.09 12.29
C VAL A 32 25.55 -34.01 13.50
N VAL A 33 24.46 -34.35 14.20
CA VAL A 33 24.52 -35.32 15.31
C VAL A 33 24.87 -36.73 14.79
N LEU A 34 24.31 -37.14 13.66
CA LEU A 34 24.55 -38.46 13.07
C LEU A 34 25.98 -38.63 12.56
N ILE A 35 26.55 -37.59 11.93
CA ILE A 35 27.96 -37.54 11.54
C ILE A 35 28.86 -37.55 12.79
N GLY A 36 28.51 -36.78 13.82
CA GLY A 36 29.24 -36.75 15.09
C GLY A 36 29.25 -38.12 15.78
N TRP A 37 28.15 -38.84 15.76
CA TRP A 37 28.03 -40.20 16.31
C TRP A 37 28.98 -41.19 15.62
N LEU A 38 29.17 -41.07 14.30
CA LEU A 38 30.09 -41.92 13.53
C LEU A 38 31.58 -41.70 13.88
N LEU A 39 31.94 -40.53 14.41
CA LEU A 39 33.32 -40.08 14.66
C LEU A 39 33.82 -40.39 16.10
N ARG A 40 33.17 -41.32 16.82
CA ARG A 40 33.48 -41.73 18.21
C ARG A 40 33.18 -40.59 19.23
N PRO A 41 33.43 -40.73 20.55
CA PRO A 41 32.74 -39.93 21.58
C PRO A 41 33.02 -38.42 21.53
N ILE A 42 34.17 -38.01 20.98
CA ILE A 42 34.52 -36.59 20.80
C ILE A 42 33.64 -35.96 19.70
N GLY A 43 33.40 -36.69 18.60
CA GLY A 43 32.56 -36.22 17.50
C GLY A 43 31.11 -35.99 17.91
N LEU A 44 30.58 -36.83 18.81
CA LEU A 44 29.22 -36.69 19.34
C LEU A 44 29.07 -35.40 20.15
N THR A 45 30.03 -35.09 21.02
CA THR A 45 30.01 -33.85 21.82
C THR A 45 30.03 -32.61 20.93
N VAL A 46 30.89 -32.59 19.90
CA VAL A 46 30.96 -31.48 18.94
C VAL A 46 29.65 -31.37 18.13
N GLY A 47 29.11 -32.51 17.69
CA GLY A 47 27.84 -32.56 16.95
C GLY A 47 26.67 -32.00 17.76
N ILE A 48 26.56 -32.36 19.04
CA ILE A 48 25.53 -31.83 19.95
C ILE A 48 25.70 -30.32 20.14
N VAL A 49 26.92 -29.84 20.40
CA VAL A 49 27.20 -28.41 20.60
C VAL A 49 26.81 -27.58 19.37
N LEU A 50 26.97 -28.11 18.15
CA LEU A 50 26.55 -27.45 16.91
C LEU A 50 25.06 -27.60 16.60
N ALA A 51 24.43 -28.71 16.99
CA ALA A 51 23.01 -28.96 16.77
C ALA A 51 22.10 -28.17 17.72
N VAL A 52 22.51 -27.98 18.97
CA VAL A 52 21.77 -27.21 19.99
C VAL A 52 21.40 -25.79 19.50
N PRO A 53 22.31 -24.96 18.97
CA PRO A 53 21.95 -23.63 18.48
C PRO A 53 21.02 -23.67 17.26
N LEU A 54 21.10 -24.68 16.39
CA LEU A 54 20.18 -24.84 15.26
C LEU A 54 18.76 -25.14 15.73
N VAL A 55 18.63 -26.08 16.67
CA VAL A 55 17.34 -26.42 17.31
C VAL A 55 16.79 -25.24 18.09
N LEU A 56 17.62 -24.58 18.89
CA LEU A 56 17.25 -23.37 19.63
C LEU A 56 16.82 -22.25 18.67
N ALA A 57 17.51 -22.03 17.54
CA ALA A 57 17.11 -21.03 16.55
C ALA A 57 15.74 -21.33 15.90
N GLY A 58 15.40 -22.61 15.74
CA GLY A 58 14.10 -23.06 15.24
C GLY A 58 12.95 -22.89 16.26
N LEU A 59 13.24 -23.08 17.55
CA LEU A 59 12.26 -23.04 18.64
C LEU A 59 12.11 -21.65 19.29
N LEU A 60 13.20 -20.88 19.39
CA LEU A 60 13.21 -19.57 20.00
C LEU A 60 12.41 -18.59 19.15
N ARG A 61 11.39 -18.02 19.79
CA ARG A 61 10.55 -16.97 19.22
C ARG A 61 10.89 -15.66 19.90
N ARG A 62 11.37 -14.68 19.15
CA ARG A 62 11.58 -13.31 19.67
C ARG A 62 10.43 -12.44 19.20
N ARG A 63 9.62 -11.93 20.15
CA ARG A 63 8.43 -11.11 19.87
C ARG A 63 7.43 -11.81 18.93
N GLY A 64 7.19 -13.11 19.15
CA GLY A 64 6.22 -13.90 18.39
C GLY A 64 6.68 -14.40 17.02
N ARG A 65 7.92 -14.10 16.58
CA ARG A 65 8.49 -14.59 15.31
C ARG A 65 9.73 -15.45 15.54
N PRO A 66 9.96 -16.48 14.71
CA PRO A 66 11.20 -17.25 14.74
C PRO A 66 12.43 -16.36 14.47
N LEU A 67 13.55 -16.65 15.14
CA LEU A 67 14.76 -15.82 15.08
C LEU A 67 15.28 -15.53 13.65
N PRO A 68 15.32 -16.51 12.72
CA PRO A 68 15.79 -16.24 11.35
C PRO A 68 14.99 -15.14 10.64
N GLU A 69 13.66 -15.18 10.75
CA GLU A 69 12.77 -14.16 10.17
C GLU A 69 12.96 -12.78 10.83
N TRP A 70 13.23 -12.78 12.13
CA TRP A 70 13.56 -11.54 12.83
C TRP A 70 14.85 -10.91 12.28
N PHE A 71 15.89 -11.71 12.05
CA PHE A 71 17.16 -11.24 11.49
C PHE A 71 17.02 -10.77 10.04
N THR A 72 16.29 -11.50 9.19
CA THR A 72 16.10 -11.08 7.78
C THR A 72 15.36 -9.76 7.69
N THR A 73 14.25 -9.59 8.44
CA THR A 73 13.48 -8.34 8.45
C THR A 73 14.26 -7.18 9.06
N ALA A 74 15.08 -7.43 10.10
CA ALA A 74 15.95 -6.41 10.68
C ALA A 74 17.08 -5.98 9.73
N ARG A 75 17.71 -6.93 9.03
CA ARG A 75 18.72 -6.63 8.02
C ARG A 75 18.13 -5.88 6.84
N ALA A 76 16.98 -6.32 6.33
CA ALA A 76 16.26 -5.63 5.26
C ALA A 76 15.92 -4.18 5.62
N LEU A 77 15.49 -3.93 6.87
CA LEU A 77 15.28 -2.56 7.38
C LEU A 77 16.57 -1.74 7.36
N ARG A 78 17.68 -2.30 7.83
CA ARG A 78 18.98 -1.61 7.84
C ARG A 78 19.45 -1.29 6.42
N ASP A 79 19.32 -2.24 5.50
CA ASP A 79 19.77 -2.09 4.12
C ASP A 79 18.90 -1.07 3.37
N ARG A 80 17.57 -1.04 3.60
CA ARG A 80 16.69 0.01 3.06
C ARG A 80 17.05 1.40 3.60
N ARG A 81 17.29 1.53 4.90
CA ARG A 81 17.71 2.82 5.49
C ARG A 81 19.01 3.34 4.88
N LYS A 82 19.95 2.46 4.55
CA LYS A 82 21.19 2.82 3.86
C LYS A 82 20.94 3.25 2.41
N ARG A 83 20.18 2.45 1.65
CA ARG A 83 19.87 2.75 0.24
C ARG A 83 19.11 4.06 0.08
N ASN A 84 18.19 4.36 1.00
CA ASN A 84 17.33 5.54 0.92
C ASN A 84 17.90 6.72 1.71
N ALA A 85 19.19 6.69 2.07
CA ALA A 85 19.87 7.81 2.71
C ALA A 85 20.31 8.88 1.69
N GLU A 86 20.08 8.63 0.39
CA GLU A 86 20.37 9.59 -0.67
C GLU A 86 19.56 10.89 -0.50
N PRO A 87 20.18 12.05 -0.76
CA PRO A 87 19.48 13.33 -0.69
C PRO A 87 18.44 13.44 -1.81
N VAL A 88 17.36 14.14 -1.51
CA VAL A 88 16.33 14.44 -2.52
C VAL A 88 16.94 15.34 -3.60
N PRO A 89 16.76 15.03 -4.90
CA PRO A 89 17.27 15.88 -5.98
C PRO A 89 16.74 17.32 -5.88
N PRO A 90 17.58 18.32 -6.18
CA PRO A 90 17.15 19.72 -6.17
C PRO A 90 16.03 19.93 -7.21
N GLY A 91 15.07 20.80 -6.88
CA GLY A 91 13.89 21.06 -7.70
C GLY A 91 12.75 20.06 -7.54
N THR A 92 12.87 19.07 -6.64
CA THR A 92 11.75 18.18 -6.28
C THR A 92 10.67 18.96 -5.53
N ASP A 93 9.42 18.82 -5.95
CA ASP A 93 8.28 19.46 -5.28
C ASP A 93 8.21 19.04 -3.78
N PRO A 94 8.03 19.99 -2.84
CA PRO A 94 7.96 19.70 -1.41
C PRO A 94 6.87 18.71 -1.01
N GLY A 95 5.75 18.64 -1.75
CA GLY A 95 4.69 17.65 -1.57
C GLY A 95 5.10 16.25 -2.04
N PHE A 96 5.98 16.15 -3.02
CA PHE A 96 6.48 14.87 -3.55
C PHE A 96 7.75 14.37 -2.84
N ALA A 97 8.53 15.25 -2.22
CA ALA A 97 9.81 14.90 -1.57
C ALA A 97 9.73 13.69 -0.62
N PRO A 98 8.70 13.51 0.24
CA PRO A 98 8.59 12.33 1.09
C PRO A 98 8.47 11.00 0.32
N ALA A 99 7.88 11.01 -0.88
CA ALA A 99 7.83 9.82 -1.74
C ALA A 99 9.22 9.50 -2.31
N VAL A 100 9.99 10.52 -2.71
CA VAL A 100 11.38 10.35 -3.20
C VAL A 100 12.31 9.89 -2.07
N GLU A 101 12.14 10.37 -0.84
CA GLU A 101 12.90 9.82 0.31
C GLU A 101 12.54 8.35 0.61
N CYS A 102 11.35 7.91 0.20
CA CYS A 102 10.91 6.53 0.36
C CYS A 102 11.42 5.62 -0.76
N ASP A 103 11.56 6.16 -1.98
CA ASP A 103 12.14 5.49 -3.13
C ASP A 103 12.83 6.54 -4.02
N PRO A 104 14.17 6.65 -3.94
CA PRO A 104 14.94 7.66 -4.67
C PRO A 104 14.83 7.59 -6.18
N ALA A 105 14.33 6.49 -6.75
CA ALA A 105 14.13 6.34 -8.18
C ALA A 105 12.84 7.02 -8.68
N LEU A 106 11.89 7.33 -7.80
CA LEU A 106 10.60 7.90 -8.20
C LEU A 106 10.74 9.30 -8.80
N ARG A 107 10.07 9.50 -9.93
CA ARG A 107 9.96 10.77 -10.67
C ARG A 107 8.52 10.96 -11.14
N THR A 108 8.13 12.21 -11.31
CA THR A 108 6.88 12.60 -11.97
C THR A 108 7.16 13.01 -13.42
N TYR A 109 6.14 12.90 -14.26
CA TYR A 109 6.22 13.27 -15.67
C TYR A 109 4.89 13.91 -16.10
N ALA A 110 4.96 15.05 -16.78
CA ALA A 110 3.88 15.57 -17.61
C ALA A 110 3.93 14.96 -19.01
N PHE A 111 2.77 14.59 -19.54
CA PHE A 111 2.58 14.19 -20.92
C PHE A 111 1.38 14.92 -21.50
N HIS A 112 1.56 15.60 -22.63
CA HIS A 112 0.47 16.26 -23.33
C HIS A 112 -0.06 15.36 -24.45
N ASP A 113 -1.39 15.19 -24.47
CA ASP A 113 -2.04 14.50 -25.57
C ASP A 113 -2.18 15.40 -26.82
N ARG A 114 -2.85 14.88 -27.85
CA ARG A 114 -3.07 15.60 -29.10
C ARG A 114 -3.90 16.88 -28.92
N GLU A 115 -4.73 16.93 -27.87
CA GLU A 115 -5.60 18.05 -27.54
C GLU A 115 -4.94 18.99 -26.51
N GLN A 116 -3.64 18.83 -26.26
CA GLN A 116 -2.85 19.60 -25.27
C GLN A 116 -3.30 19.39 -23.81
N ARG A 117 -4.14 18.39 -23.52
CA ARG A 117 -4.48 18.04 -22.14
C ARG A 117 -3.26 17.39 -21.48
N GLU A 118 -2.87 17.95 -20.34
CA GLU A 118 -1.78 17.41 -19.53
C GLU A 118 -2.25 16.18 -18.73
N ILE A 119 -1.45 15.12 -18.80
CA ILE A 119 -1.62 13.88 -18.06
C ILE A 119 -0.37 13.67 -17.22
N GLY A 120 -0.55 13.61 -15.91
CA GLY A 120 0.48 13.32 -14.93
C GLY A 120 0.74 11.82 -14.81
N MET A 121 2.01 11.47 -14.72
CA MET A 121 2.46 10.10 -14.47
C MET A 121 3.54 10.08 -13.40
N VAL A 122 3.67 8.96 -12.69
CA VAL A 122 4.73 8.71 -11.72
C VAL A 122 5.40 7.38 -12.02
N GLY A 123 6.73 7.30 -11.93
CA GLY A 123 7.48 6.09 -12.26
C GLY A 123 8.92 6.12 -11.77
N ASP A 124 9.62 5.00 -11.92
CA ASP A 124 11.04 4.85 -11.55
C ASP A 124 11.96 4.75 -12.79
N GLY A 125 11.42 5.01 -13.98
CA GLY A 125 12.08 4.80 -15.27
C GLY A 125 11.87 3.41 -15.87
N THR A 126 11.47 2.42 -15.08
CA THR A 126 11.16 1.05 -15.54
C THR A 126 9.66 0.79 -15.62
N PHE A 127 8.85 1.50 -14.85
CA PHE A 127 7.40 1.50 -14.98
C PHE A 127 6.85 2.92 -15.01
N LEU A 128 5.60 3.07 -15.44
CA LEU A 128 4.82 4.30 -15.32
C LEU A 128 3.47 4.00 -14.68
N THR A 129 2.99 4.94 -13.88
CA THR A 129 1.67 4.89 -13.26
C THR A 129 0.91 6.18 -13.53
N ALA A 130 -0.32 6.06 -14.02
CA ALA A 130 -1.25 7.18 -14.16
C ALA A 130 -2.34 7.08 -13.09
N LEU A 131 -2.84 8.23 -12.63
CA LEU A 131 -3.86 8.31 -11.61
C LEU A 131 -5.18 8.84 -12.17
N VAL A 132 -6.27 8.15 -11.84
CA VAL A 132 -7.64 8.61 -12.07
C VAL A 132 -8.29 8.86 -10.71
N GLN A 133 -8.65 10.11 -10.44
CA GLN A 133 -9.46 10.43 -9.27
C GLN A 133 -10.91 10.06 -9.56
N VAL A 134 -11.54 9.38 -8.61
CA VAL A 134 -12.92 8.92 -8.71
C VAL A 134 -13.73 9.60 -7.60
N GLN A 135 -14.83 10.21 -7.99
CA GLN A 135 -15.78 10.81 -7.06
C GLN A 135 -17.17 10.23 -7.33
N ALA A 136 -17.96 10.12 -6.27
CA ALA A 136 -19.36 9.81 -6.42
C ALA A 136 -20.04 10.97 -7.18
N ALA A 137 -20.98 10.66 -8.07
CA ALA A 137 -21.80 11.71 -8.66
C ALA A 137 -22.59 12.45 -7.57
N ASP A 138 -22.71 13.76 -7.74
CA ASP A 138 -23.45 14.64 -6.85
C ASP A 138 -24.96 14.39 -7.04
N ILE A 139 -25.50 13.48 -6.24
CA ILE A 139 -26.91 13.06 -6.25
C ILE A 139 -27.53 13.49 -4.91
N PRO A 140 -28.78 14.02 -4.89
CA PRO A 140 -29.42 14.55 -3.68
C PRO A 140 -29.42 13.62 -2.46
N LEU A 141 -29.55 14.25 -1.28
CA LEU A 141 -29.28 13.84 0.11
C LEU A 141 -29.63 12.41 0.61
N ARG A 142 -30.23 11.53 -0.20
CA ARG A 142 -30.43 10.10 0.12
C ARG A 142 -29.96 9.19 -1.01
N PRO A 143 -28.65 8.95 -1.15
CA PRO A 143 -28.19 7.86 -2.00
C PRO A 143 -28.66 6.51 -1.45
N ALA A 144 -29.12 5.61 -2.31
CA ALA A 144 -29.31 4.20 -1.96
C ALA A 144 -27.98 3.59 -1.52
N HIS A 145 -27.99 2.72 -0.50
CA HIS A 145 -26.79 2.01 -0.04
C HIS A 145 -26.14 1.26 -1.23
N GLY A 146 -24.86 1.52 -1.50
CA GLY A 146 -24.09 0.88 -2.59
C GLY A 146 -24.08 1.61 -3.96
N SER A 147 -24.75 2.76 -4.08
CA SER A 147 -24.86 3.51 -5.37
C SER A 147 -23.59 4.24 -5.83
N ARG A 148 -22.43 4.05 -5.18
CA ARG A 148 -21.22 4.88 -5.35
C ARG A 148 -19.93 4.08 -5.48
N ASP A 149 -20.04 2.80 -5.82
CA ASP A 149 -18.93 1.86 -5.72
C ASP A 149 -18.22 1.67 -7.06
N ILE A 150 -16.89 1.52 -7.02
CA ILE A 150 -16.13 1.13 -8.20
C ILE A 150 -16.37 -0.37 -8.42
N PRO A 151 -16.98 -0.78 -9.55
CA PRO A 151 -17.24 -2.19 -9.81
C PRO A 151 -15.93 -2.99 -9.91
N LEU A 152 -15.80 -4.07 -9.14
CA LEU A 152 -14.57 -4.88 -9.11
C LEU A 152 -14.29 -5.58 -10.45
N ASP A 153 -15.34 -5.95 -11.17
CA ASP A 153 -15.31 -6.48 -12.53
C ASP A 153 -14.73 -5.45 -13.51
N LEU A 154 -15.09 -4.17 -13.37
CA LEU A 154 -14.50 -3.08 -14.15
C LEU A 154 -12.99 -3.00 -13.89
N ILE A 155 -12.56 -3.06 -12.63
CA ILE A 155 -11.13 -3.02 -12.27
C ILE A 155 -10.38 -4.23 -12.84
N GLN A 156 -10.95 -5.43 -12.76
CA GLN A 156 -10.36 -6.64 -13.31
C GLN A 156 -10.21 -6.56 -14.84
N GLY A 157 -11.23 -6.04 -15.52
CA GLY A 157 -11.24 -5.83 -16.97
C GLY A 157 -10.32 -4.70 -17.48
N LEU A 158 -9.53 -4.07 -16.59
CA LEU A 158 -8.50 -3.09 -16.95
C LEU A 158 -7.09 -3.67 -16.95
N LEU A 159 -6.87 -4.87 -16.40
CA LEU A 159 -5.55 -5.50 -16.43
C LEU A 159 -5.06 -5.76 -17.85
N GLU A 160 -5.99 -5.97 -18.79
CA GLU A 160 -5.74 -6.08 -20.22
C GLU A 160 -6.80 -5.25 -20.95
N VAL A 161 -6.35 -4.26 -21.73
CA VAL A 161 -7.19 -3.39 -22.56
C VAL A 161 -6.57 -3.33 -23.94
N ASP A 162 -7.33 -3.75 -24.96
CA ASP A 162 -6.83 -3.90 -26.32
C ASP A 162 -5.59 -4.83 -26.33
N ASP A 163 -4.44 -4.34 -26.79
CA ASP A 163 -3.12 -4.99 -26.78
C ASP A 163 -2.24 -4.61 -25.57
N ILE A 164 -2.76 -3.78 -24.66
CA ILE A 164 -2.01 -3.23 -23.52
C ILE A 164 -2.25 -4.07 -22.28
N ARG A 165 -1.16 -4.53 -21.66
CA ARG A 165 -1.19 -5.29 -20.41
C ARG A 165 -0.62 -4.49 -19.26
N LEU A 166 -1.44 -4.19 -18.26
CA LEU A 166 -0.99 -3.55 -17.03
C LEU A 166 -0.27 -4.55 -16.11
N ALA A 167 0.73 -4.05 -15.39
CA ALA A 167 1.36 -4.78 -14.30
C ALA A 167 0.38 -4.96 -13.13
N SER A 168 -0.39 -3.90 -12.82
CA SER A 168 -1.37 -3.89 -11.74
C SER A 168 -2.33 -2.71 -11.86
N VAL A 169 -3.49 -2.87 -11.22
CA VAL A 169 -4.43 -1.78 -10.93
C VAL A 169 -4.58 -1.68 -9.42
N GLN A 170 -4.39 -0.48 -8.88
CA GLN A 170 -4.48 -0.22 -7.45
C GLN A 170 -5.57 0.80 -7.16
N VAL A 171 -6.53 0.45 -6.32
CA VAL A 171 -7.52 1.38 -5.78
C VAL A 171 -7.03 1.85 -4.42
N VAL A 172 -6.92 3.16 -4.23
CA VAL A 172 -6.51 3.79 -2.97
C VAL A 172 -7.64 4.68 -2.49
N GLN A 173 -8.14 4.41 -1.28
CA GLN A 173 -9.10 5.26 -0.61
C GLN A 173 -8.43 5.90 0.61
N HIS A 174 -8.38 7.23 0.63
CA HIS A 174 -7.92 8.01 1.77
C HIS A 174 -9.10 8.67 2.46
N THR A 175 -9.19 8.49 3.77
CA THR A 175 -10.28 9.03 4.58
C THR A 175 -9.76 9.87 5.73
N GLN A 176 -10.52 10.89 6.09
CA GLN A 176 -10.35 11.61 7.34
C GLN A 176 -11.67 11.54 8.11
N PRO A 177 -11.64 11.15 9.40
CA PRO A 177 -12.86 11.05 10.17
C PRO A 177 -13.46 12.43 10.44
N ALA A 178 -14.79 12.46 10.51
CA ALA A 178 -15.54 13.56 11.11
C ALA A 178 -16.27 13.01 12.34
N PRO A 179 -16.34 13.75 13.45
CA PRO A 179 -15.59 14.98 13.75
C PRO A 179 -14.07 14.76 13.74
N ALA A 180 -13.31 15.82 13.48
CA ALA A 180 -11.86 15.71 13.45
C ALA A 180 -11.33 15.32 14.86
N PRO A 181 -10.42 14.32 15.00
CA PRO A 181 -10.09 13.74 16.31
C PRO A 181 -9.38 14.69 17.28
N HIS A 182 -8.86 15.82 16.78
CA HIS A 182 -8.16 16.82 17.58
C HIS A 182 -9.10 17.86 18.20
N LEU A 183 -10.39 17.80 17.90
CA LEU A 183 -11.37 18.73 18.47
C LEU A 183 -11.60 18.39 19.95
N PRO A 184 -11.73 19.40 20.83
CA PRO A 184 -12.08 19.18 22.23
C PRO A 184 -13.41 18.41 22.35
N PRO A 185 -13.58 17.53 23.36
CA PRO A 185 -14.83 16.80 23.55
C PRO A 185 -16.06 17.71 23.76
N GLN A 186 -15.86 18.94 24.24
CA GLN A 186 -16.95 19.91 24.43
C GLN A 186 -17.35 20.62 23.13
N ALA A 187 -16.57 20.50 22.05
CA ALA A 187 -16.86 21.18 20.80
C ALA A 187 -18.21 20.75 20.22
N MET A 188 -18.99 21.72 19.74
CA MET A 188 -20.31 21.48 19.15
C MET A 188 -20.27 20.46 18.03
N ALA A 189 -19.25 20.52 17.15
CA ALA A 189 -19.08 19.55 16.08
C ALA A 189 -18.94 18.12 16.60
N VAL A 190 -18.25 17.91 17.73
CA VAL A 190 -18.10 16.57 18.34
C VAL A 190 -19.44 16.06 18.87
N ARG A 191 -20.19 16.92 19.58
CA ARG A 191 -21.50 16.56 20.13
C ARG A 191 -22.55 16.31 19.05
N SER A 192 -22.57 17.13 18.00
CA SER A 192 -23.55 17.06 16.93
C SER A 192 -23.29 15.92 15.95
N TYR A 193 -22.02 15.70 15.54
CA TYR A 193 -21.69 14.71 14.52
C TYR A 193 -21.18 13.37 15.08
N GLY A 194 -20.77 13.31 16.35
CA GLY A 194 -20.33 12.07 16.99
C GLY A 194 -21.35 10.91 16.90
N PRO A 195 -22.63 11.13 17.26
CA PRO A 195 -23.66 10.09 17.14
C PRO A 195 -23.90 9.62 15.70
N LEU A 196 -23.86 10.55 14.73
CA LEU A 196 -23.99 10.24 13.30
C LEU A 196 -22.80 9.43 12.79
N GLN A 197 -21.59 9.74 13.26
CA GLN A 197 -20.39 8.98 12.93
C GLN A 197 -20.47 7.55 13.47
N ALA A 198 -20.95 7.38 14.71
CA ALA A 198 -21.11 6.07 15.33
C ALA A 198 -22.12 5.16 14.59
N GLN A 199 -23.14 5.75 13.96
CA GLN A 199 -24.16 5.02 13.19
C GLN A 199 -23.72 4.75 11.74
N SER A 200 -23.23 5.79 11.05
CA SER A 200 -22.99 5.73 9.60
C SER A 200 -21.58 5.26 9.23
N MET A 201 -20.61 5.36 10.14
CA MET A 201 -19.18 5.14 9.90
C MET A 201 -18.65 5.91 8.66
N THR A 202 -19.31 7.00 8.27
CA THR A 202 -19.02 7.73 7.04
C THR A 202 -17.98 8.80 7.32
N PRO A 203 -16.78 8.74 6.73
CA PRO A 203 -15.75 9.73 7.01
C PRO A 203 -16.16 11.12 6.53
N GLY A 204 -15.63 12.17 7.17
CA GLY A 204 -15.87 13.55 6.76
C GLY A 204 -15.23 13.91 5.42
N LEU A 205 -14.11 13.26 5.10
CA LEU A 205 -13.47 13.32 3.79
C LEU A 205 -13.22 11.90 3.29
N ARG A 206 -13.54 11.65 2.02
CA ARG A 206 -13.19 10.44 1.29
C ARG A 206 -12.66 10.81 -0.08
N LEU A 207 -11.39 10.51 -0.33
CA LEU A 207 -10.76 10.64 -1.64
C LEU A 207 -10.47 9.24 -2.17
N THR A 208 -10.79 9.00 -3.44
CA THR A 208 -10.54 7.72 -4.10
C THR A 208 -9.72 7.94 -5.36
N TRP A 209 -8.62 7.19 -5.49
CA TRP A 209 -7.79 7.17 -6.67
C TRP A 209 -7.67 5.75 -7.20
N VAL A 210 -7.66 5.60 -8.52
CA VAL A 210 -7.29 4.38 -9.22
C VAL A 210 -5.97 4.62 -9.92
N ALA A 211 -4.95 3.89 -9.51
CA ALA A 211 -3.60 3.93 -10.06
C ALA A 211 -3.39 2.77 -11.03
N LEU A 212 -3.06 3.10 -12.28
CA LEU A 212 -2.87 2.17 -13.38
C LEU A 212 -1.37 2.00 -13.63
N LYS A 213 -0.78 0.85 -13.29
CA LYS A 213 0.65 0.61 -13.45
C LYS A 213 0.94 -0.12 -14.75
N LEU A 214 1.73 0.51 -15.61
CA LEU A 214 2.25 -0.07 -16.83
C LEU A 214 3.74 -0.38 -16.66
N ASP A 215 4.10 -1.63 -16.92
CA ASP A 215 5.49 -2.02 -17.16
C ASP A 215 5.62 -2.25 -18.68
N PRO A 216 6.40 -1.41 -19.41
CA PRO A 216 6.53 -1.51 -20.86
C PRO A 216 7.00 -2.88 -21.34
N GLU A 217 7.71 -3.66 -20.52
CA GLU A 217 8.19 -5.00 -20.86
C GLU A 217 7.06 -6.05 -20.93
N LEU A 218 5.90 -5.77 -20.32
CA LEU A 218 4.75 -6.67 -20.35
C LEU A 218 3.95 -6.63 -21.66
N CYS A 219 4.08 -5.56 -22.44
CA CYS A 219 3.40 -5.39 -23.73
C CYS A 219 4.28 -4.62 -24.74
N PRO A 220 5.45 -5.15 -25.11
CA PRO A 220 6.43 -4.44 -25.95
C PRO A 220 5.88 -4.12 -27.36
N GLU A 221 5.08 -5.01 -27.94
CA GLU A 221 4.45 -4.80 -29.25
C GLU A 221 3.47 -3.61 -29.23
N ALA A 222 2.67 -3.50 -28.17
CA ALA A 222 1.73 -2.39 -27.98
C ALA A 222 2.45 -1.05 -27.79
N VAL A 223 3.59 -1.06 -27.09
CA VAL A 223 4.46 0.11 -26.93
C VAL A 223 5.09 0.50 -28.27
N ALA A 224 5.61 -0.47 -29.03
CA ALA A 224 6.22 -0.25 -30.33
C ALA A 224 5.22 0.36 -31.33
N ALA A 225 4.01 -0.18 -31.41
CA ALA A 225 2.94 0.33 -32.27
C ALA A 225 2.55 1.79 -31.95
N ARG A 226 2.86 2.28 -30.74
CA ARG A 226 2.56 3.65 -30.29
C ARG A 226 3.75 4.61 -30.40
N GLY A 227 4.81 4.22 -31.09
CA GLY A 227 6.01 5.02 -31.32
C GLY A 227 7.23 4.56 -30.52
N GLY A 228 7.13 3.46 -29.77
CA GLY A 228 8.25 2.84 -29.07
C GLY A 228 8.77 3.62 -27.86
N GLY A 229 9.65 2.96 -27.11
CA GLY A 229 10.30 3.52 -25.93
C GLY A 229 9.32 4.14 -24.93
N MET A 230 9.77 5.20 -24.25
CA MET A 230 8.98 5.86 -23.22
C MET A 230 7.77 6.62 -23.78
N GLN A 231 7.85 7.14 -25.00
CA GLN A 231 6.72 7.84 -25.64
C GLN A 231 5.57 6.87 -25.95
N GLY A 232 5.90 5.69 -26.49
CA GLY A 232 4.93 4.61 -26.71
C GLY A 232 4.29 4.14 -25.40
N ALA A 233 5.08 4.02 -24.32
CA ALA A 233 4.58 3.64 -23.00
C ALA A 233 3.61 4.69 -22.42
N ARG A 234 3.94 5.98 -22.51
CA ARG A 234 3.05 7.08 -22.08
C ARG A 234 1.72 7.07 -22.84
N ARG A 235 1.75 6.90 -24.17
CA ARG A 235 0.54 6.78 -25.01
C ARG A 235 -0.28 5.54 -24.69
N ALA A 236 0.37 4.40 -24.42
CA ALA A 236 -0.31 3.18 -24.00
C ALA A 236 -1.02 3.40 -22.65
N LEU A 237 -0.31 3.96 -21.67
CA LEU A 237 -0.87 4.24 -20.36
C LEU A 237 -2.02 5.26 -20.40
N GLN A 238 -1.88 6.33 -21.20
CA GLN A 238 -2.96 7.28 -21.46
C GLN A 238 -4.21 6.56 -21.98
N ARG A 239 -4.05 5.70 -23.01
CA ARG A 239 -5.17 4.97 -23.62
C ARG A 239 -5.97 4.18 -22.57
N VAL A 240 -5.28 3.53 -21.63
CA VAL A 240 -5.94 2.78 -20.55
C VAL A 240 -6.58 3.71 -19.52
N ALA A 241 -5.95 4.85 -19.20
CA ALA A 241 -6.51 5.84 -18.28
C ALA A 241 -7.80 6.47 -18.82
N ASP A 242 -7.82 6.84 -20.10
CA ASP A 242 -9.01 7.38 -20.77
C ASP A 242 -10.13 6.32 -20.83
N GLN A 243 -9.78 5.06 -21.14
CA GLN A 243 -10.74 3.95 -21.11
C GLN A 243 -11.36 3.74 -19.73
N LEU A 244 -10.55 3.80 -18.66
CA LEU A 244 -11.05 3.74 -17.28
C LEU A 244 -12.00 4.91 -16.98
N ALA A 245 -11.59 6.14 -17.30
CA ALA A 245 -12.41 7.33 -17.06
C ALA A 245 -13.77 7.22 -17.78
N SER A 246 -13.77 6.85 -19.06
CA SER A 246 -15.01 6.63 -19.84
C SER A 246 -15.90 5.54 -19.24
N ARG A 247 -15.32 4.40 -18.80
CA ARG A 247 -16.10 3.31 -18.18
C ARG A 247 -16.69 3.71 -16.83
N LEU A 248 -15.96 4.47 -16.00
CA LEU A 248 -16.47 4.99 -14.73
C LEU A 248 -17.59 6.00 -14.94
N MET A 249 -17.45 6.91 -15.92
CA MET A 249 -18.52 7.84 -16.29
C MET A 249 -19.77 7.12 -16.80
N GLY A 250 -19.59 6.08 -17.63
CA GLY A 250 -20.69 5.22 -18.06
C GLY A 250 -21.37 4.46 -16.91
N ALA A 251 -20.66 4.22 -15.81
CA ALA A 251 -21.20 3.64 -14.58
C ALA A 251 -21.81 4.68 -13.61
N GLY A 252 -21.91 5.95 -14.01
CA GLY A 252 -22.50 7.02 -13.19
C GLY A 252 -21.56 7.62 -12.13
N LEU A 253 -20.25 7.40 -12.24
CA LEU A 253 -19.24 8.02 -11.38
C LEU A 253 -18.57 9.20 -12.08
N GLN A 254 -18.06 10.15 -11.31
CA GLN A 254 -17.18 11.18 -11.86
C GLN A 254 -15.75 10.66 -11.86
N ALA A 255 -15.05 10.81 -12.99
CA ALA A 255 -13.68 10.34 -13.15
C ALA A 255 -12.81 11.41 -13.83
N LYS A 256 -11.67 11.72 -13.23
CA LYS A 256 -10.70 12.68 -13.75
C LYS A 256 -9.31 12.05 -13.82
N VAL A 257 -8.72 12.01 -15.01
CA VAL A 257 -7.29 11.70 -15.18
C VAL A 257 -6.49 12.90 -14.66
N LEU A 258 -5.57 12.65 -13.74
CA LEU A 258 -4.84 13.71 -13.03
C LEU A 258 -3.70 14.30 -13.87
N SER A 259 -3.47 15.61 -13.73
CA SER A 259 -2.27 16.30 -14.23
C SER A 259 -1.04 15.99 -13.36
N GLU A 260 0.16 16.46 -13.74
CA GLU A 260 1.38 16.19 -12.94
C GLU A 260 1.29 16.78 -11.53
N SER A 261 0.85 18.03 -11.43
CA SER A 261 0.65 18.72 -10.14
C SER A 261 -0.41 18.03 -9.27
N GLU A 262 -1.46 17.47 -9.88
CA GLU A 262 -2.49 16.73 -9.18
C GLU A 262 -2.00 15.35 -8.71
N VAL A 263 -1.13 14.69 -9.48
CA VAL A 263 -0.45 13.46 -9.04
C VAL A 263 0.42 13.75 -7.80
N VAL A 264 1.20 14.83 -7.83
CA VAL A 264 1.97 15.30 -6.66
C VAL A 264 1.05 15.54 -5.46
N ALA A 265 -0.06 16.26 -5.64
CA ALA A 265 -1.01 16.54 -4.58
C ALA A 265 -1.69 15.27 -4.02
N ALA A 266 -2.01 14.28 -4.86
CA ALA A 266 -2.58 13.01 -4.44
C ALA A 266 -1.58 12.19 -3.60
N ILE A 267 -0.31 12.15 -4.02
CA ILE A 267 0.76 11.46 -3.30
C ILE A 267 1.08 12.17 -1.98
N ALA A 268 1.12 13.49 -1.97
CA ALA A 268 1.31 14.30 -0.75
C ALA A 268 0.18 14.07 0.26
N THR A 269 -1.07 14.07 -0.22
CA THR A 269 -2.26 13.83 0.60
C THR A 269 -2.27 12.41 1.17
N SER A 270 -2.01 11.40 0.33
CA SER A 270 -1.92 10.00 0.77
C SER A 270 -0.79 9.79 1.79
N SER A 271 0.38 10.39 1.56
CA SER A 271 1.52 10.39 2.50
C SER A 271 1.24 11.18 3.79
N CYS A 272 0.12 11.90 3.86
CA CYS A 272 -0.21 12.85 4.89
C CYS A 272 0.92 13.84 5.14
N VAL A 273 1.43 14.48 4.09
CA VAL A 273 2.39 15.58 4.24
C VAL A 273 1.80 16.69 5.10
N ASN A 274 2.59 17.27 6.00
CA ASN A 274 2.15 18.43 6.77
C ASN A 274 2.07 19.66 5.85
N PRO A 275 0.91 20.33 5.70
CA PRO A 275 0.78 21.51 4.85
C PRO A 275 1.72 22.65 5.24
N LEU A 276 2.03 22.81 6.52
CA LEU A 276 3.02 23.80 6.99
C LEU A 276 4.44 23.47 6.50
N ALA A 277 4.69 22.21 6.20
CA ALA A 277 5.97 21.78 5.65
C ALA A 277 6.10 22.05 4.14
N THR A 278 4.99 22.32 3.44
CA THR A 278 4.99 22.66 2.00
C THR A 278 4.86 24.15 1.71
N THR A 279 4.31 24.95 2.64
CA THR A 279 4.02 26.39 2.40
C THR A 279 4.96 27.37 3.11
N GLY A 280 5.78 26.94 4.07
CA GLY A 280 6.65 27.86 4.83
C GLY A 280 7.90 28.32 4.06
N SER A 281 8.53 29.43 4.48
CA SER A 281 9.81 29.94 3.94
C SER A 281 10.90 28.87 3.83
N ALA A 282 10.93 27.91 4.76
CA ALA A 282 11.87 26.78 4.73
C ALA A 282 11.65 25.79 3.56
N ALA A 283 10.48 25.81 2.90
CA ALA A 283 10.23 25.08 1.65
C ALA A 283 10.75 25.84 0.42
N LEU A 284 10.87 27.17 0.50
CA LEU A 284 11.29 28.06 -0.58
C LEU A 284 12.82 28.28 -0.62
N ASP A 285 13.48 28.27 0.54
CA ASP A 285 14.92 28.55 0.63
C ASP A 285 15.83 27.32 0.45
N GLY A 286 15.26 26.13 0.20
CA GLY A 286 16.02 24.88 0.08
C GLY A 286 16.79 24.46 1.35
N SER A 287 16.64 25.20 2.47
CA SER A 287 17.43 25.00 3.69
C SER A 287 17.02 23.75 4.49
N ARG A 288 15.93 23.07 4.12
CA ARG A 288 15.64 21.70 4.57
C ARG A 288 16.46 20.68 3.78
N SER A 289 17.76 20.68 4.02
CA SER A 289 18.63 19.53 3.73
C SER A 289 18.32 18.30 4.62
N THR A 290 17.38 18.43 5.57
CA THR A 290 17.07 17.38 6.54
C THR A 290 15.92 16.51 6.06
N ARG A 291 16.19 15.20 6.00
CA ARG A 291 15.23 14.13 5.68
C ARG A 291 13.94 14.26 6.51
N ARG A 292 12.79 14.27 5.85
CA ARG A 292 11.46 14.46 6.45
C ARG A 292 10.81 13.15 6.88
N THR A 293 11.31 12.04 6.37
CA THR A 293 10.78 10.70 6.61
C THR A 293 11.73 9.85 7.46
N ALA A 294 11.16 8.99 8.30
CA ALA A 294 11.93 8.03 9.10
C ALA A 294 11.15 6.72 9.29
N GLU A 295 11.76 5.58 8.95
CA GLU A 295 11.19 4.26 9.23
C GLU A 295 11.70 3.75 10.59
N THR A 296 10.82 3.39 11.53
CA THR A 296 11.13 2.64 12.75
C THR A 296 10.74 1.16 12.60
N SER A 297 10.88 0.37 13.67
CA SER A 297 10.45 -1.04 13.60
C SER A 297 8.94 -1.24 13.51
N ARG A 298 8.11 -0.27 13.91
CA ARG A 298 6.64 -0.44 13.99
C ARG A 298 5.86 0.70 13.33
N ALA A 299 6.53 1.80 13.02
CA ALA A 299 5.94 2.96 12.40
C ALA A 299 6.85 3.54 11.31
N TRP A 300 6.26 4.34 10.43
CA TRP A 300 6.97 5.26 9.56
C TRP A 300 6.50 6.68 9.90
N ARG A 301 7.40 7.64 9.92
CA ARG A 301 7.11 9.03 10.23
C ARG A 301 7.30 9.87 8.98
N CYS A 302 6.39 10.80 8.73
CA CYS A 302 6.53 11.89 7.76
C CYS A 302 6.21 13.20 8.46
N ASP A 303 7.15 14.13 8.50
CA ASP A 303 7.02 15.36 9.28
C ASP A 303 6.65 15.04 10.75
N ASP A 304 5.59 15.63 11.28
CA ASP A 304 5.06 15.40 12.62
C ASP A 304 4.07 14.24 12.71
N ARG A 305 3.87 13.46 11.63
CA ARG A 305 2.82 12.43 11.55
C ARG A 305 3.40 11.03 11.60
N TRP A 306 2.76 10.18 12.39
CA TRP A 306 3.14 8.79 12.61
C TRP A 306 2.20 7.86 11.87
N HIS A 307 2.77 6.89 11.17
CA HIS A 307 2.02 5.96 10.34
C HIS A 307 2.30 4.53 10.77
N THR A 308 1.28 3.68 10.74
CA THR A 308 1.49 2.24 10.78
C THR A 308 0.65 1.55 9.72
N THR A 309 1.24 0.55 9.07
CA THR A 309 0.62 -0.18 7.98
C THR A 309 0.40 -1.65 8.34
N TYR A 310 -0.77 -2.14 7.97
CA TYR A 310 -1.19 -3.52 8.04
C TYR A 310 -1.38 -4.10 6.64
N TRP A 311 -1.02 -5.36 6.49
CA TRP A 311 -1.39 -6.18 5.34
C TRP A 311 -2.63 -7.02 5.68
N ILE A 312 -3.56 -7.13 4.73
CA ILE A 312 -4.75 -7.95 4.83
C ILE A 312 -4.38 -9.39 4.44
N SER A 313 -4.06 -10.19 5.44
CA SER A 313 -3.65 -11.60 5.31
C SER A 313 -4.81 -12.55 5.01
N ARG A 314 -6.03 -12.18 5.42
CA ARG A 314 -7.24 -12.97 5.21
C ARG A 314 -8.42 -12.04 4.98
N TRP A 315 -9.09 -12.24 3.86
CA TRP A 315 -10.35 -11.58 3.54
C TRP A 315 -11.51 -12.40 4.11
N PRO A 316 -12.61 -11.76 4.51
CA PRO A 316 -13.84 -12.50 4.79
C PRO A 316 -14.26 -13.21 3.51
N GLN A 317 -15.00 -14.31 3.64
CA GLN A 317 -15.59 -14.97 2.46
C GLN A 317 -16.47 -13.94 1.76
N LEU A 318 -16.14 -13.54 0.55
CA LEU A 318 -16.95 -12.64 -0.29
C LEU A 318 -18.00 -13.53 -0.98
N GLY A 319 -19.27 -13.50 -0.54
CA GLY A 319 -20.34 -14.38 -0.99
C GLY A 319 -21.73 -13.93 -0.50
N GLY A 320 -22.79 -14.67 -0.80
CA GLY A 320 -24.17 -14.33 -0.39
C GLY A 320 -24.36 -14.39 1.12
N GLY A 321 -24.19 -13.26 1.80
CA GLY A 321 -24.16 -13.13 3.27
C GLY A 321 -22.90 -12.46 3.82
N ALA A 322 -21.92 -12.18 2.96
CA ALA A 322 -20.72 -11.43 3.29
C ALA A 322 -21.00 -9.92 3.35
N PRO A 323 -20.30 -9.17 4.22
CA PRO A 323 -20.33 -7.72 4.17
C PRO A 323 -19.83 -7.24 2.80
N ALA A 324 -20.54 -6.30 2.19
CA ALA A 324 -20.12 -5.69 0.94
C ALA A 324 -18.75 -5.02 1.12
N LEU A 325 -17.91 -5.02 0.09
CA LEU A 325 -16.57 -4.43 0.14
C LEU A 325 -16.57 -2.97 0.69
N PRO A 326 -17.50 -2.08 0.32
CA PRO A 326 -17.55 -0.72 0.87
C PRO A 326 -17.80 -0.68 2.38
N GLN A 327 -18.61 -1.59 2.90
CA GLN A 327 -18.86 -1.70 4.34
C GLN A 327 -17.59 -2.15 5.07
N LEU A 328 -16.85 -3.10 4.49
CA LEU A 328 -15.55 -3.53 5.00
C LEU A 328 -14.52 -2.40 4.96
N VAL A 329 -14.43 -1.67 3.85
CA VAL A 329 -13.53 -0.51 3.73
C VAL A 329 -13.92 0.57 4.73
N GLY A 330 -15.22 0.84 4.90
CA GLY A 330 -15.74 1.77 5.91
C GLY A 330 -15.31 1.37 7.32
N ALA A 331 -15.49 0.10 7.70
CA ALA A 331 -15.07 -0.42 9.00
C ALA A 331 -13.55 -0.34 9.24
N LEU A 332 -12.74 -0.60 8.20
CA LEU A 332 -11.28 -0.50 8.29
C LEU A 332 -10.77 0.95 8.30
N THR A 333 -11.59 1.91 7.88
CA THR A 333 -11.19 3.32 7.74
C THR A 333 -11.93 4.28 8.67
N SER A 334 -12.81 3.76 9.53
CA SER A 334 -13.58 4.52 10.53
C SER A 334 -12.82 4.78 11.83
N SER A 335 -11.54 4.40 11.88
CA SER A 335 -10.65 4.65 13.02
C SER A 335 -10.54 6.15 13.35
N PRO A 336 -10.44 6.54 14.63
CA PRO A 336 -10.23 7.92 15.08
C PRO A 336 -8.79 8.44 14.80
N ALA A 337 -8.22 8.03 13.67
CA ALA A 337 -6.91 8.45 13.20
C ALA A 337 -6.98 9.85 12.57
N LEU A 338 -5.84 10.55 12.42
CA LEU A 338 -5.77 11.76 11.59
C LEU A 338 -6.22 11.44 10.15
N ALA A 339 -5.79 10.29 9.63
CA ALA A 339 -6.28 9.74 8.39
C ALA A 339 -6.17 8.21 8.39
N SER A 340 -7.02 7.56 7.60
CA SER A 340 -6.90 6.14 7.27
C SER A 340 -6.77 5.99 5.75
N THR A 341 -5.87 5.12 5.30
CA THR A 341 -5.69 4.83 3.87
C THR A 341 -5.89 3.33 3.65
N PHE A 342 -6.90 2.98 2.87
CA PHE A 342 -7.10 1.61 2.40
C PHE A 342 -6.56 1.50 0.97
N SER A 343 -5.83 0.43 0.68
CA SER A 343 -5.36 0.14 -0.67
C SER A 343 -5.65 -1.30 -1.06
N LEU A 344 -6.17 -1.47 -2.27
CA LEU A 344 -6.42 -2.76 -2.91
C LEU A 344 -5.67 -2.80 -4.23
N THR A 345 -4.71 -3.71 -4.37
CA THR A 345 -3.98 -3.95 -5.63
C THR A 345 -4.42 -5.26 -6.24
N ILE A 346 -4.76 -5.22 -7.52
CA ILE A 346 -5.06 -6.38 -8.35
C ILE A 346 -3.98 -6.50 -9.42
N SER A 347 -3.42 -7.70 -9.59
CA SER A 347 -2.49 -8.00 -10.67
C SER A 347 -2.74 -9.39 -11.26
N LYS A 348 -2.25 -9.63 -12.47
CA LYS A 348 -2.37 -10.93 -13.13
C LYS A 348 -1.19 -11.82 -12.72
N ARG A 349 -1.47 -12.94 -12.07
CA ARG A 349 -0.47 -14.01 -11.83
C ARG A 349 -0.39 -14.91 -13.06
N ARG A 350 0.70 -15.69 -13.22
CA ARG A 350 0.83 -16.68 -14.31
C ARG A 350 -0.47 -17.48 -14.48
N GLY A 351 -1.01 -17.51 -15.71
CA GLY A 351 -2.32 -18.11 -16.04
C GLY A 351 -3.49 -17.12 -15.93
N ARG A 352 -4.67 -17.63 -15.56
CA ARG A 352 -5.91 -16.84 -15.33
C ARG A 352 -6.13 -16.46 -13.86
N VAL A 353 -5.15 -16.69 -13.00
CA VAL A 353 -5.28 -16.45 -11.56
C VAL A 353 -4.99 -14.98 -11.25
N LEU A 354 -5.95 -14.28 -10.67
CA LEU A 354 -5.74 -12.94 -10.15
C LEU A 354 -5.02 -13.00 -8.81
N ALA A 355 -4.07 -12.09 -8.60
CA ALA A 355 -3.45 -11.84 -7.32
C ALA A 355 -4.07 -10.59 -6.69
N LEU A 356 -4.62 -10.75 -5.48
CA LEU A 356 -5.20 -9.66 -4.71
C LEU A 356 -4.31 -9.35 -3.50
N SER A 357 -3.97 -8.08 -3.31
CA SER A 357 -3.27 -7.60 -2.10
C SER A 357 -3.98 -6.41 -1.49
N GLY A 358 -4.26 -6.47 -0.20
CA GLY A 358 -4.90 -5.39 0.55
C GLY A 358 -4.00 -4.83 1.64
N HIS A 359 -4.04 -3.52 1.84
CA HIS A 359 -3.32 -2.83 2.90
C HIS A 359 -4.21 -1.78 3.58
N VAL A 360 -3.97 -1.56 4.86
CA VAL A 360 -4.57 -0.47 5.63
C VAL A 360 -3.46 0.27 6.34
N ARG A 361 -3.35 1.58 6.11
CA ARG A 361 -2.44 2.47 6.82
C ARG A 361 -3.23 3.43 7.68
N LEU A 362 -2.87 3.52 8.96
CA LEU A 362 -3.38 4.51 9.89
C LEU A 362 -2.33 5.61 10.06
N THR A 363 -2.78 6.85 10.16
CA THR A 363 -1.94 8.02 10.43
C THR A 363 -2.41 8.70 11.70
N GLY A 364 -1.53 8.85 12.70
CA GLY A 364 -1.76 9.64 13.91
C GLY A 364 -0.94 10.93 13.91
N ARG A 365 -1.38 11.94 14.66
CA ARG A 365 -0.59 13.16 14.93
C ARG A 365 0.58 12.93 15.89
N GLY A 366 0.60 11.79 16.56
CA GLY A 366 1.59 11.38 17.54
C GLY A 366 1.44 9.90 17.84
N GLU A 367 2.33 9.35 18.66
CA GLU A 367 2.33 7.92 19.00
C GLU A 367 1.05 7.50 19.73
N ASN A 368 0.62 8.24 20.75
CA ASN A 368 -0.59 7.91 21.53
C ASN A 368 -1.86 7.84 20.66
N GLY A 369 -2.06 8.85 19.80
CA GLY A 369 -3.22 8.86 18.89
C GLY A 369 -3.17 7.76 17.84
N LEU A 370 -1.97 7.30 17.46
CA LEU A 370 -1.81 6.15 16.57
C LEU A 370 -2.16 4.84 17.29
N ASP A 371 -1.81 4.69 18.57
CA ASP A 371 -2.11 3.48 19.35
C ASP A 371 -3.62 3.30 19.56
N GLU A 372 -4.36 4.37 19.86
CA GLU A 372 -5.83 4.33 19.94
C GLU A 372 -6.48 3.92 18.62
N ALA A 373 -6.00 4.50 17.51
CA ALA A 373 -6.43 4.16 16.17
C ALA A 373 -6.16 2.69 15.83
N VAL A 374 -4.98 2.17 16.21
CA VAL A 374 -4.62 0.76 16.04
C VAL A 374 -5.58 -0.16 16.78
N GLN A 375 -5.85 0.13 18.05
CA GLN A 375 -6.78 -0.69 18.84
C GLN A 375 -8.21 -0.68 18.26
N HIS A 376 -8.63 0.44 17.67
CA HIS A 376 -9.93 0.51 16.99
C HIS A 376 -9.93 -0.34 15.72
N LEU A 377 -8.90 -0.24 14.88
CA LEU A 377 -8.75 -1.02 13.66
C LEU A 377 -8.72 -2.54 13.95
N GLU A 378 -7.95 -2.97 14.94
CA GLU A 378 -7.84 -4.40 15.31
C GLU A 378 -9.19 -4.96 15.81
N ARG A 379 -9.94 -4.18 16.59
CA ARG A 379 -11.30 -4.54 17.02
C ARG A 379 -12.26 -4.63 15.84
N ALA A 380 -12.25 -3.65 14.94
CA ALA A 380 -13.08 -3.65 13.74
C ALA A 380 -12.75 -4.85 12.83
N ALA A 381 -11.45 -5.11 12.59
CA ALA A 381 -11.03 -6.25 11.80
C ALA A 381 -11.48 -7.58 12.40
N SER A 382 -11.38 -7.75 13.71
CA SER A 382 -11.88 -8.93 14.42
C SER A 382 -13.39 -9.12 14.22
N ALA A 383 -14.18 -8.06 14.39
CA ALA A 383 -15.64 -8.10 14.20
C ALA A 383 -16.05 -8.52 12.78
N PHE A 384 -15.30 -8.08 11.76
CA PHE A 384 -15.53 -8.43 10.36
C PHE A 384 -14.75 -9.68 9.89
N LYS A 385 -14.10 -10.41 10.81
CA LYS A 385 -13.29 -11.62 10.54
C LYS A 385 -12.16 -11.40 9.52
N ILE A 386 -11.61 -10.20 9.49
CA ILE A 386 -10.49 -9.79 8.63
C ILE A 386 -9.18 -10.12 9.34
N GLY A 387 -8.29 -10.84 8.66
CA GLY A 387 -6.95 -11.12 9.18
C GLY A 387 -6.00 -9.97 8.88
N LEU A 388 -5.60 -9.20 9.89
CA LEU A 388 -4.59 -8.15 9.76
C LEU A 388 -3.23 -8.59 10.30
N VAL A 389 -2.17 -8.19 9.59
CA VAL A 389 -0.78 -8.39 10.04
C VAL A 389 -0.06 -7.05 9.95
N ARG A 390 0.38 -6.52 11.09
CA ARG A 390 1.21 -5.29 11.10
C ARG A 390 2.53 -5.56 10.40
N LEU A 391 2.94 -4.64 9.54
CA LEU A 391 4.18 -4.71 8.78
C LEU A 391 5.39 -4.26 9.62
N ASP A 392 5.63 -4.94 10.75
CA ASP A 392 6.77 -4.65 11.61
C ASP A 392 8.09 -4.81 10.84
N ARG A 393 8.92 -3.76 10.85
CA ARG A 393 10.17 -3.58 10.07
C ARG A 393 9.96 -3.60 8.55
N GLU A 394 8.73 -3.44 8.10
CA GLU A 394 8.31 -3.38 6.70
C GLU A 394 7.32 -2.23 6.48
N GLN A 395 7.44 -1.17 7.30
CA GLN A 395 6.52 -0.05 7.29
C GLN A 395 6.68 0.78 6.03
N LEU A 396 7.92 0.97 5.56
CA LEU A 396 8.19 1.68 4.32
C LEU A 396 7.60 0.97 3.09
N PRO A 397 7.83 -0.35 2.87
CA PRO A 397 7.09 -1.10 1.87
C PRO A 397 5.56 -0.96 2.01
N GLY A 398 5.03 -1.02 3.23
CA GLY A 398 3.60 -0.80 3.48
C GLY A 398 3.11 0.60 3.07
N VAL A 399 3.91 1.64 3.36
CA VAL A 399 3.65 3.02 2.93
C VAL A 399 3.60 3.08 1.41
N LEU A 400 4.61 2.56 0.70
CA LEU A 400 4.62 2.52 -0.77
C LEU A 400 3.42 1.74 -1.34
N ALA A 401 3.00 0.66 -0.67
CA ALA A 401 1.83 -0.13 -1.07
C ALA A 401 0.49 0.57 -0.82
N THR A 402 0.48 1.68 -0.08
CA THR A 402 -0.72 2.49 0.21
C THR A 402 -0.68 3.87 -0.43
N LEU A 403 0.45 4.29 -1.00
CA LEU A 403 0.52 5.42 -1.91
C LEU A 403 -0.11 5.04 -3.27
N PRO A 404 -0.74 6.00 -3.98
CA PRO A 404 -1.30 5.77 -5.32
C PRO A 404 -0.14 5.68 -6.32
N LEU A 405 0.54 4.53 -6.35
CA LEU A 405 1.71 4.24 -7.20
C LEU A 405 1.49 3.02 -8.10
N GLY A 406 0.33 2.37 -8.00
CA GLY A 406 0.02 1.13 -8.70
C GLY A 406 0.42 -0.12 -7.90
N GLY A 407 0.77 0.01 -6.62
CA GLY A 407 1.21 -1.09 -5.75
C GLY A 407 2.72 -1.35 -5.78
N THR A 408 3.19 -2.10 -4.78
CA THR A 408 4.61 -2.48 -4.62
C THR A 408 4.99 -3.64 -5.52
N ARG A 409 6.29 -3.72 -5.84
CA ARG A 409 6.90 -4.90 -6.46
C ARG A 409 6.92 -6.11 -5.55
#